data_AF-A0A076PU23-F1
#
_entry.id   AF-A0A076PU23-F1
#
_cell.length_a   1.000
_cell.length_b   1.000
_cell.length_c   1.000
_cell.angle_alpha   90.00
_cell.angle_beta   90.00
_cell.angle_gamma   90.00
#
_symmetry.space_group_name_H-M   'P 1'
#
loop_
_entity.id
_entity.type
_entity.pdbx_description
1 polymer ?
#
loop_
_entity_poly.entity_id
_entity_poly.type
_entity_poly.pdbx_seq_one_letter_code
_entity_poly.pdbx_strand_id
1 'polypeptide(L)'
;MLGLTVLALGGEMVNGDAVAIPKWLPRPDSPWATRLSVIEADRLETPPYLEGMARIRRGVELDGEGAPVAYHFRAAHPGDTLYLRGDEAQDLNRWERVPAVTPWGRRRVVHLHAKERTGQSWGNP
;
A
#
# COMPACT_ATOMS: atom_id res chain seq x y z
N MET A 1 1.33 3.17 20.38
CA MET A 1 1.31 2.50 19.06
C MET A 1 0.64 1.12 19.06
N LEU A 2 0.25 0.55 20.20
CA LEU A 2 -0.33 -0.81 20.27
C LEU A 2 -1.48 -1.05 19.28
N GLY A 3 -2.42 -0.12 19.12
CA GLY A 3 -3.53 -0.27 18.16
C GLY A 3 -3.08 -0.41 16.70
N LEU A 4 -2.09 0.36 16.25
CA LEU A 4 -1.57 0.26 14.88
C LEU A 4 -0.83 -1.05 14.63
N THR A 5 -0.10 -1.54 15.65
CA THR A 5 0.60 -2.82 15.56
C THR A 5 -0.39 -3.98 15.46
N VAL A 6 -1.47 -3.95 16.26
CA VAL A 6 -2.54 -4.97 16.20
C VAL A 6 -3.25 -4.94 14.86
N LEU A 7 -3.53 -3.75 14.30
CA LEU A 7 -4.14 -3.63 12.97
C LEU A 7 -3.23 -4.15 11.86
N ALA A 8 -1.93 -3.85 11.90
CA ALA A 8 -0.99 -4.34 10.89
C ALA A 8 -0.86 -5.88 10.95
N LEU A 9 -0.75 -6.45 12.15
CA LEU A 9 -0.67 -7.91 12.31
C LEU A 9 -1.99 -8.59 11.95
N GLY A 10 -3.12 -8.06 12.41
CA GLY A 10 -4.43 -8.61 12.09
C GLY A 10 -4.74 -8.53 10.59
N GLY A 11 -4.36 -7.43 9.93
CA GLY A 11 -4.50 -7.30 8.48
C GLY A 11 -3.68 -8.33 7.72
N GLU A 12 -2.44 -8.58 8.14
CA GLU A 12 -1.61 -9.62 7.55
C GLU A 12 -2.18 -11.02 7.78
N MET A 13 -2.68 -11.32 8.99
CA MET A 13 -3.28 -12.63 9.28
C MET A 13 -4.58 -12.89 8.52
N VAL A 14 -5.36 -11.86 8.21
CA VAL A 14 -6.68 -11.99 7.54
C VAL A 14 -6.53 -11.94 6.02
N ASN A 15 -5.71 -11.02 5.50
CA ASN A 15 -5.59 -10.74 4.06
C ASN A 15 -4.30 -11.31 3.45
N GLY A 16 -3.37 -11.82 4.26
CA GLY A 16 -2.00 -12.17 3.87
C GLY A 16 -1.06 -10.98 3.78
N ASP A 17 -1.59 -9.75 3.68
CA ASP A 17 -0.82 -8.53 3.45
C ASP A 17 -1.26 -7.42 4.42
N ALA A 18 -0.31 -6.62 4.86
CA ALA A 18 -0.58 -5.34 5.52
C ALA A 18 0.42 -4.27 5.07
N VAL A 19 -0.07 -3.05 4.86
CA VAL A 19 0.76 -1.96 4.33
C VAL A 19 0.67 -0.73 5.21
N ALA A 20 1.82 -0.11 5.46
CA ALA A 20 1.89 1.20 6.10
C ALA A 20 2.77 2.17 5.29
N ILE A 21 2.32 3.43 5.21
CA ILE A 21 3.04 4.53 4.58
C ILE A 21 3.51 5.50 5.66
N PRO A 22 4.82 5.57 5.96
CA PRO A 22 5.38 6.62 6.78
C PRO A 22 5.33 7.96 6.04
N LYS A 23 4.61 8.91 6.62
CA LYS A 23 4.47 10.30 6.15
C LYS A 23 5.26 11.24 7.06
N TRP A 24 5.69 12.37 6.50
CA TRP A 24 6.29 13.47 7.24
C TRP A 24 5.38 14.68 7.14
N LEU A 25 4.63 14.94 8.20
CA LEU A 25 3.60 15.99 8.27
C LEU A 25 3.83 16.80 9.56
N PRO A 26 4.72 17.82 9.53
CA PRO A 26 4.90 18.73 10.65
C PRO A 26 3.59 19.45 10.96
N ARG A 27 3.30 19.65 12.25
CA ARG A 27 2.15 20.43 12.70
C ARG A 27 2.59 21.36 13.83
N PRO A 28 2.03 22.58 13.93
CA PRO A 28 2.40 23.52 15.00
C PRO A 28 2.17 22.97 16.42
N ASP A 29 1.21 22.05 16.56
CA ASP A 29 0.73 21.48 17.82
C ASP A 29 1.44 20.17 18.23
N SER A 30 2.42 19.69 17.45
CA SER A 30 3.05 18.40 17.71
C SER A 30 4.58 18.46 17.50
N PRO A 31 5.37 17.98 18.47
CA PRO A 31 6.83 17.97 18.34
C PRO A 31 7.33 16.90 17.34
N TRP A 32 6.47 15.97 16.91
CA TRP A 32 6.83 14.93 15.95
C TRP A 32 6.15 15.19 14.62
N ALA A 33 6.89 15.00 13.52
CA ALA A 33 6.34 15.08 12.15
C ALA A 33 6.07 13.71 11.52
N THR A 34 6.63 12.62 12.05
CA THR A 34 6.37 11.27 11.55
C THR A 34 4.92 10.86 11.82
N ARG A 35 4.21 10.42 10.79
CA ARG A 35 2.87 9.80 10.89
C ARG A 35 2.89 8.48 10.13
N LEU A 36 2.19 7.47 10.66
CA LEU A 36 2.04 6.19 9.97
C LEU A 36 0.60 6.09 9.47
N SER A 37 0.44 5.89 8.17
CA SER A 37 -0.85 5.64 7.54
C SER A 37 -0.93 4.16 7.22
N VAL A 38 -1.71 3.39 7.96
CA VAL A 38 -2.01 1.99 7.60
C VAL A 38 -3.04 2.01 6.49
N ILE A 39 -2.82 1.21 5.45
CA ILE A 39 -3.66 1.11 4.27
C ILE A 39 -4.16 -0.32 4.18
N GLU A 40 -5.45 -0.48 3.93
CA GLU A 40 -6.05 -1.80 3.68
C GLU A 40 -5.41 -2.48 2.48
N ALA A 41 -5.14 -3.77 2.62
CA ALA A 41 -4.41 -4.55 1.61
C ALA A 41 -5.18 -4.68 0.29
N ASP A 42 -6.52 -4.72 0.34
CA ASP A 42 -7.39 -4.75 -0.84
C ASP A 42 -7.25 -3.51 -1.73
N ARG A 43 -6.68 -2.42 -1.20
CA ARG A 43 -6.36 -1.23 -2.00
C ARG A 43 -5.04 -1.35 -2.73
N LEU A 44 -4.16 -2.28 -2.36
CA LEU A 44 -2.92 -2.56 -3.06
C LEU A 44 -3.23 -3.42 -4.30
N GLU A 45 -3.48 -2.74 -5.42
CA GLU A 45 -4.09 -3.31 -6.62
C GLU A 45 -3.30 -2.86 -7.86
N THR A 46 -3.15 -3.75 -8.84
CA THR A 46 -2.59 -3.37 -10.14
C THR A 46 -3.65 -2.58 -10.92
N PRO A 47 -3.39 -1.33 -11.33
CA PRO A 47 -4.36 -0.58 -12.12
C PRO A 47 -4.68 -1.31 -13.44
N PRO A 48 -5.94 -1.29 -13.93
CA PRO A 48 -6.34 -2.05 -15.12
C PRO A 48 -5.48 -1.77 -16.37
N TYR A 49 -5.03 -0.53 -16.53
CA TYR A 49 -4.17 -0.11 -17.65
C TYR A 49 -2.71 -0.58 -17.53
N LEU A 50 -2.33 -1.22 -16.41
CA LEU A 50 -1.00 -1.77 -16.14
C LEU A 50 -0.98 -3.30 -15.98
N GLU A 51 -2.12 -3.99 -16.03
CA GLU A 51 -2.21 -5.46 -15.81
C GLU A 51 -1.36 -6.29 -16.79
N GLY A 52 -1.07 -5.76 -17.98
CA GLY A 52 -0.19 -6.41 -18.96
C GLY A 52 1.31 -6.29 -18.68
N MET A 53 1.72 -5.49 -17.70
CA MET A 53 3.13 -5.28 -17.40
C MET A 53 3.67 -6.42 -16.53
N ALA A 54 4.59 -7.22 -17.09
CA ALA A 54 5.16 -8.39 -16.40
C ALA A 54 5.81 -8.09 -15.03
N ARG A 55 6.23 -6.83 -14.83
CA ARG A 55 6.90 -6.34 -13.61
C ARG A 55 5.96 -5.77 -12.55
N ILE A 56 4.64 -5.77 -12.79
CA ILE A 56 3.66 -5.30 -11.81
C ILE A 56 2.78 -6.48 -11.40
N ARG A 57 2.78 -6.81 -10.11
CA ARG A 57 2.06 -7.96 -9.55
C ARG A 57 1.32 -7.50 -8.29
N ARG A 58 -0.02 -7.63 -8.29
CA ARG A 58 -0.89 -7.23 -7.17
C ARG A 58 -0.52 -5.84 -6.61
N GLY A 59 -0.42 -4.85 -7.49
CA GLY A 59 -0.08 -3.47 -7.11
C GLY A 59 1.39 -3.23 -6.74
N VAL A 60 2.25 -4.25 -6.68
CA VAL A 60 3.69 -4.07 -6.43
C VAL A 60 4.45 -4.02 -7.76
N GLU A 61 5.18 -2.93 -7.98
CA GLU A 61 6.05 -2.74 -9.15
C GLU A 61 7.49 -3.10 -8.80
N LEU A 62 8.10 -3.98 -9.60
CA LEU A 62 9.43 -4.55 -9.38
C LEU A 62 10.44 -4.06 -10.44
N ASP A 63 11.70 -3.94 -10.06
CA ASP A 63 12.80 -3.73 -11.01
C ASP A 63 13.25 -5.03 -11.70
N GLY A 64 14.34 -4.95 -12.47
CA GLY A 64 14.92 -6.11 -13.17
C GLY A 64 15.46 -7.20 -12.24
N GLU A 65 15.80 -6.85 -11.00
CA GLU A 65 16.34 -7.75 -9.97
C GLU A 65 15.25 -8.25 -9.02
N GLY A 66 13.99 -7.85 -9.24
CA GLY A 66 12.85 -8.24 -8.40
C GLY A 66 12.69 -7.42 -7.12
N ALA A 67 13.37 -6.28 -6.98
CA ALA A 67 13.19 -5.40 -5.85
C ALA A 67 11.97 -4.47 -6.04
N PRO A 68 11.13 -4.24 -5.01
CA PRO A 68 10.00 -3.30 -5.10
C PRO A 68 10.47 -1.86 -5.28
N VAL A 69 10.08 -1.24 -6.40
CA VAL A 69 10.36 0.16 -6.73
C VAL A 69 9.18 1.08 -6.50
N ALA A 70 7.95 0.58 -6.61
CA ALA A 70 6.74 1.33 -6.32
C ALA A 70 5.57 0.42 -5.95
N TYR A 71 4.55 1.04 -5.38
CA TYR A 71 3.30 0.40 -4.97
C TYR A 71 2.13 1.23 -5.52
N HIS A 72 1.09 0.56 -6.00
CA HIS A 72 -0.10 1.18 -6.58
C HIS A 72 -1.28 0.99 -5.62
N PHE A 73 -1.81 2.09 -5.11
CA PHE A 73 -2.93 2.08 -4.17
C PHE A 73 -4.17 2.69 -4.80
N ARG A 74 -5.28 1.95 -4.80
CA ARG A 74 -6.58 2.50 -5.15
C ARG A 74 -6.99 3.56 -4.14
N ALA A 75 -7.58 4.67 -4.60
CA ALA A 75 -7.91 5.80 -3.76
C ALA A 75 -9.06 5.48 -2.78
N ALA A 76 -10.04 4.70 -3.21
CA ALA A 76 -11.11 4.12 -2.39
C ALA A 76 -10.96 2.60 -2.24
N HIS A 77 -11.64 2.02 -1.23
CA HIS A 77 -11.72 0.57 -1.09
C HIS A 77 -12.66 0.00 -2.18
N PRO A 78 -12.35 -1.16 -2.80
CA PRO A 78 -13.24 -1.76 -3.81
C PRO A 78 -14.65 -2.04 -3.30
N GLY A 79 -14.77 -2.33 -1.99
CA GLY A 79 -16.05 -2.53 -1.30
C GLY A 79 -16.89 -1.25 -1.08
N ASP A 80 -16.33 -0.06 -1.29
CA ASP A 80 -17.03 1.21 -1.04
C ASP A 80 -18.01 1.61 -2.16
N THR A 81 -18.15 0.78 -3.19
CA THR A 81 -19.01 1.00 -4.38
C THR A 81 -20.44 1.41 -4.05
N LEU A 82 -21.04 0.86 -2.98
CA LEU A 82 -22.41 1.19 -2.59
C LEU A 82 -22.54 2.51 -1.80
N TYR A 83 -21.45 2.98 -1.21
CA TYR A 83 -21.41 4.12 -0.28
C TYR A 83 -20.94 5.41 -0.93
N LEU A 84 -20.09 5.33 -1.97
CA LEU A 84 -19.58 6.51 -2.67
C LEU A 84 -20.62 7.05 -3.66
N ARG A 85 -20.70 8.39 -3.77
CA ARG A 85 -21.64 9.12 -4.64
C ARG A 85 -20.94 10.32 -5.27
N GLY A 86 -21.44 10.76 -6.42
CA GLY A 86 -20.91 11.95 -7.11
C GLY A 86 -19.43 11.83 -7.44
N ASP A 87 -18.67 12.90 -7.18
CA ASP A 87 -17.23 12.97 -7.48
C ASP A 87 -16.40 11.94 -6.71
N GLU A 88 -16.84 11.51 -5.53
CA GLU A 88 -16.15 10.49 -4.72
C GLU A 88 -16.16 9.11 -5.39
N ALA A 89 -17.13 8.83 -6.26
CA ALA A 89 -17.17 7.59 -7.03
C ALA A 89 -15.98 7.47 -8.00
N GLN A 90 -15.34 8.59 -8.38
CA GLN A 90 -14.13 8.59 -9.20
C GLN A 90 -12.93 7.99 -8.45
N ASP A 91 -12.93 8.03 -7.11
CA ASP A 91 -11.85 7.45 -6.31
C ASP A 91 -11.83 5.91 -6.38
N LEU A 92 -12.94 5.29 -6.79
CA LEU A 92 -12.97 3.87 -7.16
C LEU A 92 -12.18 3.60 -8.45
N ASN A 93 -11.93 4.58 -9.30
CA ASN A 93 -11.19 4.40 -10.55
C ASN A 93 -9.88 5.21 -10.57
N ARG A 94 -9.37 5.57 -9.39
CA ARG A 94 -8.11 6.29 -9.23
C ARG A 94 -7.13 5.43 -8.47
N TRP A 95 -5.91 5.32 -9.01
CA TRP A 95 -4.78 4.69 -8.34
C TRP A 95 -3.66 5.71 -8.15
N GLU A 96 -3.05 5.68 -6.96
CA GLU A 96 -1.88 6.46 -6.61
C GLU A 96 -0.65 5.55 -6.63
N ARG A 97 0.33 5.90 -7.49
CA ARG A 97 1.63 5.24 -7.48
C ARG A 97 2.53 5.88 -6.44
N VAL A 98 2.92 5.12 -5.42
CA VAL A 98 3.83 5.53 -4.36
C VAL A 98 5.20 4.84 -4.55
N PRO A 99 6.28 5.60 -4.82
CA PRO A 99 7.64 5.04 -4.85
C PRO A 99 7.98 4.35 -3.53
N ALA A 100 8.65 3.19 -3.59
CA ALA A 100 9.03 2.41 -2.41
C ALA A 100 10.06 3.14 -1.53
N VAL A 101 10.89 3.98 -2.16
CA VAL A 101 11.92 4.82 -1.53
C VAL A 101 11.79 6.27 -2.00
N THR A 102 12.17 7.20 -1.12
CA THR A 102 12.35 8.61 -1.49
C THR A 102 13.63 8.79 -2.32
N PRO A 103 13.79 9.91 -3.05
CA PRO A 103 15.03 10.21 -3.78
C PRO A 103 16.31 10.19 -2.93
N TRP A 104 16.19 10.38 -1.61
CA TRP A 104 17.27 10.41 -0.63
C TRP A 104 17.34 9.13 0.21
N GLY A 105 16.70 8.04 -0.24
CA GLY A 105 16.91 6.68 0.29
C GLY A 105 15.99 6.23 1.43
N ARG A 106 15.15 7.11 1.99
CA ARG A 106 14.19 6.70 3.04
C ARG A 106 13.06 5.83 2.46
N ARG A 107 12.75 4.70 3.11
CA ARG A 107 11.60 3.84 2.79
C ARG A 107 10.28 4.59 2.98
N ARG A 108 9.42 4.54 1.96
CA ARG A 108 8.08 5.15 1.95
C ARG A 108 6.95 4.13 2.13
N VAL A 109 7.22 2.86 1.90
CA VAL A 109 6.23 1.78 2.04
C VAL A 109 6.82 0.67 2.90
N VAL A 110 6.15 0.39 4.00
CA VAL A 110 6.37 -0.79 4.85
C VAL A 110 5.30 -1.79 4.45
N HIS A 111 5.73 -2.92 3.88
CA HIS A 111 4.85 -3.99 3.44
C HIS A 111 5.17 -5.23 4.28
N LEU A 112 4.20 -5.62 5.09
CA LEU A 112 4.22 -6.80 5.94
C LEU A 112 3.48 -7.93 5.24
N HIS A 113 4.14 -9.06 5.08
CA HIS A 113 3.56 -10.31 4.60
C HIS A 113 4.45 -11.49 5.05
N ALA A 114 3.84 -12.64 5.33
CA ALA A 114 4.57 -13.88 5.51
C ALA A 114 5.25 -14.28 4.19
N LYS A 115 6.58 -14.48 4.24
CA LYS A 115 7.36 -14.93 3.10
C LYS A 115 7.61 -16.43 3.20
N GLU A 116 6.84 -17.20 2.44
CA GLU A 116 6.93 -18.66 2.40
C GLU A 116 7.84 -19.16 1.25
N ARG A 117 8.03 -18.34 0.21
CA ARG A 117 8.84 -18.67 -0.97
C ARG A 117 9.84 -17.57 -1.32
N THR A 118 10.97 -17.95 -1.89
CA THR A 118 11.91 -16.99 -2.48
C THR A 118 11.25 -16.28 -3.67
N GLY A 119 11.45 -14.96 -3.78
CA GLY A 119 10.82 -14.14 -4.82
C GLY A 119 9.35 -13.79 -4.62
N GLN A 120 8.70 -14.24 -3.53
CA GLN A 120 7.35 -13.82 -3.19
C GLN A 120 7.32 -12.33 -2.83
N SER A 121 6.39 -11.60 -3.45
CA SER A 121 6.22 -10.16 -3.25
C SER A 121 4.86 -9.78 -2.64
N TRP A 122 4.04 -10.78 -2.26
CA TRP A 122 2.74 -10.62 -1.61
C TRP A 122 2.42 -11.84 -0.73
N GLY A 123 1.59 -11.68 0.28
CA GLY A 123 1.19 -12.77 1.17
C GLY A 123 0.05 -13.63 0.64
N ASN A 124 -0.05 -14.84 1.18
CA ASN A 124 -1.15 -15.74 0.90
C ASN A 124 -1.93 -15.94 2.21
N PRO A 125 -3.22 -15.61 2.28
CA PRO A 125 -4.04 -15.91 3.45
C PRO A 125 -4.24 -17.41 3.65
#